data_AF-A0A7W1PDH3-F1
#
_entry.id   AF-A0A7W1PDH3-F1
#
_cell.length_a   1.000
_cell.length_b   1.000
_cell.length_c   1.000
_cell.angle_alpha   90.00
_cell.angle_beta   90.00
_cell.angle_gamma   90.00
#
_symmetry.space_group_name_H-M   'P 1'
#
loop_
_entity.id
_entity.type
_entity.pdbx_description
1 polymer ?
#
loop_
_entity_poly.entity_id
_entity_poly.type
_entity_poly.pdbx_seq_one_letter_code
_entity_poly.pdbx_strand_id
1 'polypeptide(L)'
;MTDPLALITSSLEAAQAPALTCSFQVEGVVLLDMLRRIRPGIPVLFVETFHHFDETSRYRDQLTEQWNLNLVTLRAAEPQPGLWQVNTDDCCALHKVGPLFAALEAYDVWFTGLRREQSPSRAALREVGSFRLPSGK
;
A
#
# COMPACT_ATOMS: atom_id res chain seq x y z
N MET A 1 -1.33 -24.53 -2.81
CA MET A 1 -1.82 -23.13 -2.85
C MET A 1 -2.37 -22.84 -1.48
N THR A 2 -1.77 -21.89 -0.76
CA THR A 2 -2.17 -21.54 0.60
C THR A 2 -3.55 -20.87 0.55
N ASP A 3 -4.42 -21.16 1.52
CA ASP A 3 -5.69 -20.45 1.68
C ASP A 3 -5.39 -18.98 2.03
N PRO A 4 -5.81 -17.99 1.20
CA PRO A 4 -5.51 -16.59 1.44
C PRO A 4 -6.09 -16.09 2.77
N LEU A 5 -7.25 -16.59 3.21
CA LEU A 5 -7.84 -16.15 4.48
C LEU A 5 -7.06 -16.69 5.68
N ALA A 6 -6.61 -17.94 5.62
CA ALA A 6 -5.74 -18.51 6.65
C ALA A 6 -4.41 -17.75 6.76
N LEU A 7 -3.81 -17.37 5.62
CA LEU A 7 -2.57 -16.59 5.61
C LEU A 7 -2.76 -15.19 6.17
N ILE A 8 -3.83 -14.49 5.76
CA ILE A 8 -4.15 -13.16 6.27
C ILE A 8 -4.38 -13.23 7.79
N THR A 9 -5.16 -14.19 8.26
CA THR A 9 -5.52 -14.33 9.68
C THR A 9 -4.27 -14.57 10.52
N SER A 10 -3.46 -15.56 10.16
CA SER A 10 -2.21 -15.86 10.90
C SER A 10 -1.20 -14.70 10.85
N SER A 11 -1.11 -13.97 9.74
CA SER A 11 -0.24 -12.79 9.63
C SER A 11 -0.72 -11.63 10.52
N LEU A 12 -2.04 -11.44 10.63
CA LEU A 12 -2.63 -10.43 11.52
C LEU A 12 -2.48 -10.79 13.00
N GLU A 13 -2.60 -12.07 13.36
CA GLU A 13 -2.40 -12.55 14.74
C GLU A 13 -0.96 -12.34 15.22
N ALA A 14 0.02 -12.47 14.32
CA ALA A 14 1.42 -12.25 14.62
C ALA A 14 1.86 -10.77 14.60
N ALA A 15 1.07 -9.88 13.98
CA ALA A 15 1.41 -8.48 13.80
C ALA A 15 1.03 -7.62 15.01
N GLN A 16 1.96 -6.77 15.45
CA GLN A 16 1.68 -5.71 16.43
C GLN A 16 1.13 -4.45 15.74
N ALA A 17 1.64 -4.12 14.56
CA ALA A 17 1.29 -2.92 13.81
C ALA A 17 1.17 -3.24 12.31
N PRO A 18 0.08 -3.91 11.87
CA PRO A 18 -0.14 -4.21 10.46
C PRO A 18 -0.65 -3.00 9.70
N ALA A 19 -0.26 -2.88 8.43
CA ALA A 19 -0.84 -1.93 7.49
C ALA A 19 -0.94 -2.52 6.07
N LEU A 20 -1.81 -1.93 5.26
CA LEU A 20 -1.97 -2.26 3.84
C LEU A 20 -1.62 -1.02 3.00
N THR A 21 -0.84 -1.18 1.95
CA THR A 21 -0.81 -0.17 0.88
C THR A 21 -1.89 -0.45 -0.15
N CYS A 22 -2.70 0.54 -0.49
CA CYS A 22 -3.76 0.40 -1.49
C CYS A 22 -3.77 1.60 -2.45
N SER A 23 -3.58 1.32 -3.74
CA SER A 23 -3.76 2.28 -4.84
C SER A 23 -5.18 2.29 -5.40
N PHE A 24 -6.11 1.56 -4.77
CA PHE A 24 -7.50 1.37 -5.20
C PHE A 24 -7.67 0.70 -6.57
N GLN A 25 -6.67 -0.09 -6.99
CA GLN A 25 -6.80 -1.05 -8.09
C GLN A 25 -7.51 -2.32 -7.61
N VAL A 26 -7.98 -3.13 -8.55
CA VAL A 26 -8.83 -4.31 -8.30
C VAL A 26 -8.26 -5.22 -7.21
N GLU A 27 -6.99 -5.62 -7.31
CA GLU A 27 -6.35 -6.52 -6.35
C GLU A 27 -6.22 -5.89 -4.95
N GLY A 28 -5.89 -4.59 -4.91
CA GLY A 28 -5.79 -3.84 -3.66
C GLY A 28 -7.14 -3.74 -2.94
N VAL A 29 -8.22 -3.50 -3.68
CA VAL A 29 -9.57 -3.41 -3.12
C VAL A 29 -10.08 -4.76 -2.63
N VAL A 30 -9.79 -5.86 -3.34
CA VAL A 30 -10.13 -7.22 -2.88
C VAL A 30 -9.40 -7.56 -1.58
N LEU A 31 -8.08 -7.30 -1.51
CA LEU A 31 -7.31 -7.53 -0.30
C LEU A 31 -7.77 -6.65 0.87
N LEU A 32 -8.10 -5.38 0.59
CA LEU A 32 -8.69 -4.46 1.56
C LEU A 32 -10.02 -4.98 2.11
N ASP A 33 -10.91 -5.47 1.25
CA ASP A 33 -12.21 -6.03 1.67
C ASP A 33 -12.03 -7.25 2.58
N MET A 34 -11.06 -8.11 2.30
CA MET A 34 -10.72 -9.24 3.17
C MET A 34 -10.17 -8.77 4.52
N LEU A 35 -9.17 -7.87 4.51
CA LEU A 35 -8.50 -7.38 5.72
C LEU A 35 -9.44 -6.63 6.65
N ARG A 36 -10.27 -5.71 6.13
CA ARG A 36 -11.16 -4.88 6.96
C ARG A 36 -12.23 -5.69 7.69
N ARG A 37 -12.64 -6.85 7.16
CA ARG A 37 -13.61 -7.75 7.78
C ARG A 37 -13.02 -8.47 8.99
N ILE A 38 -11.72 -8.74 8.96
CA ILE A 38 -10.99 -9.42 10.03
C ILE A 38 -10.44 -8.41 11.06
N ARG A 39 -9.84 -7.31 10.58
CA ARG A 39 -9.27 -6.22 11.38
C ARG A 39 -9.87 -4.87 10.96
N PRO A 40 -11.08 -4.52 11.46
CA PRO A 40 -11.65 -3.19 11.26
C PRO A 40 -10.69 -2.10 11.73
N GLY A 41 -10.57 -1.02 10.96
CA GLY A 41 -9.67 0.10 11.26
C GLY A 41 -8.18 -0.14 10.96
N ILE A 42 -7.82 -1.26 10.32
CA ILE A 42 -6.46 -1.45 9.81
C ILE A 42 -6.04 -0.23 8.95
N PRO A 43 -4.86 0.36 9.18
CA PRO A 43 -4.38 1.49 8.38
C PRO A 43 -4.28 1.13 6.89
N VAL A 44 -4.92 1.95 6.06
CA VAL A 44 -4.86 1.88 4.60
C VAL A 44 -3.99 3.01 4.10
N LEU A 45 -2.76 2.68 3.75
CA LEU A 45 -1.76 3.63 3.27
C LEU A 45 -2.00 3.93 1.80
N PHE A 46 -2.32 5.19 1.50
CA PHE A 46 -2.43 5.71 0.14
C PHE A 46 -1.31 6.71 -0.13
N VAL A 47 -0.54 6.49 -1.18
CA VAL A 47 0.57 7.37 -1.56
C VAL A 47 0.05 8.46 -2.51
N GLU A 48 0.04 9.70 -2.04
CA GLU A 48 -0.31 10.88 -2.83
C GLU A 48 0.86 11.25 -3.75
N THR A 49 0.63 11.05 -5.05
CA THR A 49 1.66 11.25 -6.08
C THR A 49 1.55 12.60 -6.77
N PHE A 50 0.49 13.36 -6.52
CA PHE A 50 0.10 14.60 -7.20
C PHE A 50 -0.21 14.43 -8.70
N HIS A 51 -0.36 13.19 -9.16
CA HIS A 51 -0.60 12.83 -10.56
C HIS A 51 -1.59 11.67 -10.71
N HIS A 52 -2.46 11.46 -9.72
CA HIS A 52 -3.55 10.50 -9.82
C HIS A 52 -4.62 11.01 -10.78
N PHE A 53 -5.33 10.09 -11.44
CA PHE A 53 -6.56 10.45 -12.15
C PHE A 53 -7.63 10.90 -11.13
N ASP A 54 -8.45 11.87 -11.51
CA ASP A 54 -9.54 12.36 -10.66
C ASP A 54 -10.52 11.24 -10.29
N GLU A 55 -10.73 10.27 -11.20
CA GLU A 55 -11.50 9.06 -10.97
C GLU A 55 -10.93 8.21 -9.84
N THR A 56 -9.60 8.10 -9.73
CA THR A 56 -8.96 7.35 -8.65
C THR A 56 -9.22 8.01 -7.31
N SER A 57 -9.04 9.32 -7.22
CA SER A 57 -9.29 10.09 -5.99
C SER A 57 -10.75 9.98 -5.56
N ARG A 58 -11.68 10.17 -6.50
CA ARG A 58 -13.13 10.04 -6.23
C ARG A 58 -13.51 8.63 -5.80
N TYR A 59 -12.97 7.60 -6.45
CA TYR A 59 -13.25 6.20 -6.08
C TYR A 59 -12.69 5.85 -4.70
N ARG A 60 -11.47 6.30 -4.39
CA ARG A 60 -10.87 6.20 -3.04
C ARG A 60 -11.79 6.84 -2.00
N ASP A 61 -12.23 8.06 -2.23
CA ASP A 61 -13.01 8.81 -1.25
C ASP A 61 -14.39 8.16 -1.02
N GLN A 62 -15.04 7.71 -2.11
CA GLN A 62 -16.29 6.95 -2.03
C GLN A 62 -16.13 5.66 -1.22
N LEU A 63 -15.09 4.87 -1.48
CA LEU A 63 -14.86 3.64 -0.71
C LEU A 63 -14.47 3.92 0.74
N THR A 64 -13.67 4.97 0.97
CA THR A 64 -13.29 5.41 2.31
C THR A 64 -14.51 5.72 3.16
N GLU A 65 -15.47 6.46 2.60
CA GLU A 65 -16.73 6.79 3.27
C GLU A 65 -17.61 5.55 3.47
N GLN A 66 -17.86 4.78 2.40
CA GLN A 66 -18.76 3.63 2.43
C GLN A 66 -18.28 2.53 3.39
N TRP A 67 -16.97 2.31 3.48
CA TRP A 67 -16.38 1.25 4.30
C TRP A 67 -15.81 1.76 5.63
N ASN A 68 -15.94 3.06 5.92
CA ASN A 68 -15.38 3.73 7.09
C ASN A 68 -13.90 3.38 7.29
N LEU A 69 -13.10 3.58 6.23
CA LEU A 69 -11.69 3.20 6.22
C LEU A 69 -10.83 4.13 7.06
N ASN A 70 -9.83 3.56 7.74
CA ASN A 70 -8.72 4.31 8.32
C ASN A 70 -7.70 4.66 7.20
N LEU A 71 -8.07 5.58 6.32
CA LEU A 71 -7.23 6.01 5.21
C LEU A 71 -6.12 6.95 5.72
N VAL A 72 -4.87 6.56 5.49
CA VAL A 72 -3.68 7.35 5.80
C VAL A 72 -3.04 7.81 4.49
N THR A 73 -3.15 9.10 4.20
CA THR A 73 -2.56 9.69 2.99
C THR A 73 -1.10 10.08 3.25
N LEU A 74 -0.18 9.41 2.55
CA LEU A 74 1.25 9.63 2.59
C LEU A 74 1.64 10.60 1.47
N ARG A 75 2.35 11.68 1.80
CA ARG A 75 2.74 12.68 0.81
C ARG A 75 4.13 13.22 1.10
N ALA A 76 4.81 13.69 0.06
CA ALA A 76 6.06 14.43 0.22
C ALA A 76 5.85 15.70 1.05
N ALA A 77 6.81 16.02 1.93
CA ALA A 77 6.78 17.25 2.72
C ALA A 77 6.87 18.49 1.82
N GLU A 78 7.75 18.44 0.82
CA GLU A 78 7.96 19.48 -0.19
C GLU A 78 7.70 18.89 -1.59
N PRO A 79 6.43 18.85 -2.04
CA PRO A 79 6.09 18.23 -3.31
C PRO A 79 6.51 19.09 -4.51
N GLN A 80 7.02 18.44 -5.56
CA GLN A 80 7.35 19.08 -6.84
C GLN A 80 6.53 18.50 -8.02
N PRO A 81 5.23 18.82 -8.17
CA PRO A 81 4.41 18.33 -9.29
C PRO A 81 5.06 18.61 -10.65
N GLY A 82 4.97 17.66 -11.59
CA GLY A 82 5.61 17.75 -12.91
C GLY A 82 7.06 17.28 -12.98
N LEU A 83 7.72 16.93 -11.87
CA LEU A 83 9.13 16.49 -11.85
C LEU A 83 9.41 15.29 -12.78
N TRP A 84 8.41 14.43 -13.01
CA TRP A 84 8.52 13.30 -13.95
C TRP A 84 8.86 13.71 -15.39
N GLN A 85 8.59 14.96 -15.79
CA GLN A 85 8.95 15.48 -17.11
C GLN A 85 10.45 15.73 -17.26
N VAL A 86 11.15 15.86 -16.13
CA VAL A 86 12.59 16.14 -16.07
C VAL A 86 13.36 14.89 -15.65
N ASN A 87 12.94 14.26 -14.55
CA ASN A 87 13.54 13.02 -14.04
C ASN A 87 12.48 12.16 -13.34
N THR A 88 12.17 11.00 -13.94
CA THR A 88 11.19 10.05 -13.41
C THR A 88 11.65 9.36 -12.13
N ASP A 89 12.96 9.13 -11.97
CA ASP A 89 13.50 8.45 -10.80
C ASP A 89 13.43 9.38 -9.58
N ASP A 90 13.82 10.64 -9.73
CA ASP A 90 13.71 11.64 -8.66
C ASP A 90 12.23 11.89 -8.30
N CYS A 91 11.35 11.94 -9.29
CA CYS A 91 9.89 12.04 -9.05
C CYS A 91 9.37 10.85 -8.24
N CYS A 92 9.74 9.62 -8.62
CA CYS A 92 9.32 8.44 -7.88
C CYS A 92 9.95 8.38 -6.48
N ALA A 93 11.21 8.78 -6.33
CA ALA A 93 11.88 8.85 -5.04
C ALA A 93 11.16 9.84 -4.10
N LEU A 94 10.86 11.05 -4.58
CA LEU A 94 10.24 12.12 -3.80
C LEU A 94 8.77 11.83 -3.48
N HIS A 95 7.96 11.47 -4.48
CA HIS A 95 6.50 11.38 -4.32
C HIS A 95 5.99 9.99 -3.97
N LYS A 96 6.80 8.94 -4.14
CA LYS A 96 6.36 7.55 -3.88
C LYS A 96 7.20 6.87 -2.81
N VAL A 97 8.48 6.65 -3.10
CA VAL A 97 9.34 5.78 -2.29
C VAL A 97 9.62 6.39 -0.92
N GLY A 98 10.05 7.66 -0.88
CA GLY A 98 10.36 8.36 0.37
C GLY A 98 9.18 8.39 1.35
N PRO A 99 7.99 8.92 0.96
CA PRO A 99 6.83 8.96 1.83
C PRO A 99 6.36 7.57 2.29
N LEU A 100 6.41 6.57 1.40
CA LEU A 100 6.05 5.20 1.75
C LEU A 100 7.01 4.62 2.79
N PHE A 101 8.32 4.69 2.55
CA PHE A 101 9.30 4.09 3.44
C PHE A 101 9.33 4.77 4.81
N ALA A 102 9.19 6.09 4.85
CA ALA A 102 9.06 6.83 6.10
C ALA A 102 7.85 6.36 6.92
N ALA A 103 6.71 6.08 6.27
CA ALA A 103 5.51 5.59 6.95
C ALA A 103 5.65 4.14 7.44
N LEU A 104 6.32 3.28 6.67
CA LEU A 104 6.53 1.87 7.00
C LEU A 104 7.38 1.66 8.27
N GLU A 105 8.11 2.69 8.74
CA GLU A 105 8.78 2.67 10.04
C GLU A 105 7.82 2.43 11.21
N ALA A 106 6.53 2.77 11.07
CA ALA A 106 5.52 2.55 12.10
C ALA A 106 4.90 1.14 12.09
N TYR A 107 5.20 0.30 11.10
CA TYR A 107 4.50 -0.97 10.86
C TYR A 107 5.46 -2.18 10.83
N ASP A 108 5.01 -3.34 11.32
CA ASP A 108 5.81 -4.57 11.34
C ASP A 108 5.37 -5.60 10.28
N VAL A 109 4.12 -5.50 9.82
CA VAL A 109 3.58 -6.29 8.69
C VAL A 109 2.98 -5.36 7.65
N TRP A 110 3.47 -5.51 6.41
CA TRP A 110 3.02 -4.74 5.26
C TRP A 110 2.31 -5.63 4.24
N PHE A 111 0.99 -5.52 4.19
CA PHE A 111 0.17 -6.19 3.18
C PHE A 111 0.24 -5.42 1.84
N THR A 112 0.35 -6.16 0.73
CA THR A 112 0.40 -5.61 -0.63
C THR A 112 -0.49 -6.39 -1.58
N GLY A 113 -1.13 -5.69 -2.53
CA GLY A 113 -1.97 -6.30 -3.57
C GLY A 113 -1.19 -6.87 -4.77
N LEU A 114 0.05 -7.32 -4.55
CA LEU A 114 0.91 -7.82 -5.63
C LEU A 114 0.52 -9.25 -6.02
N ARG A 115 0.53 -9.54 -7.33
CA ARG A 115 0.33 -10.88 -7.89
C ARG A 115 1.47 -11.25 -8.81
N ARG A 116 1.81 -12.55 -8.85
CA ARG A 116 2.90 -13.11 -9.67
C ARG A 116 2.70 -12.88 -11.17
N GLU A 117 1.45 -12.81 -11.62
CA GLU A 117 1.07 -12.67 -13.03
C GLU A 117 1.16 -11.23 -13.56
N GLN A 118 1.30 -10.23 -12.69
CA GLN A 118 1.26 -8.81 -13.09
C GLN A 118 2.49 -8.37 -13.90
N SER A 119 3.65 -9.01 -13.69
CA SER A 119 4.86 -8.73 -14.46
C SER A 119 5.88 -9.86 -14.33
N PRO A 120 6.82 -10.01 -15.28
CA PRO A 120 7.90 -11.00 -15.18
C PRO A 120 8.72 -10.88 -13.88
N SER A 121 8.98 -9.65 -13.42
CA SER A 121 9.70 -9.38 -12.18
C SER A 121 8.98 -9.86 -10.91
N ARG A 122 7.68 -10.14 -10.98
CA ARG A 122 6.85 -10.59 -9.85
C ARG A 122 6.64 -12.10 -9.84
N ALA A 123 7.06 -12.83 -10.87
CA ALA A 123 6.82 -14.27 -11.02
C ALA A 123 7.29 -15.09 -9.81
N ALA A 124 8.39 -14.66 -9.17
CA ALA A 124 9.01 -15.33 -8.02
C ALA A 124 8.59 -14.75 -6.65
N LEU A 125 7.55 -13.91 -6.58
CA LEU A 125 7.08 -13.35 -5.30
C LEU A 125 6.75 -14.48 -4.33
N ARG A 126 7.22 -14.35 -3.09
CA ARG A 126 6.77 -15.18 -1.97
C ARG A 126 5.47 -14.61 -1.42
N GLU A 127 4.63 -15.46 -0.86
CA GLU A 127 3.40 -15.04 -0.20
C GLU A 127 3.71 -14.22 1.07
N VAL A 128 4.79 -14.60 1.77
CA VAL A 128 5.40 -13.84 2.86
C VAL A 128 6.88 -13.69 2.58
N GLY A 129 7.40 -12.48 2.74
CA GLY A 129 8.82 -12.17 2.57
C GLY A 129 9.26 -11.11 3.58
N SER A 130 10.56 -11.07 3.85
CA SER A 130 11.16 -9.96 4.59
C SER A 130 11.40 -8.79 3.65
N PHE A 131 11.16 -7.59 4.17
CA PHE A 131 11.49 -6.33 3.51
C PHE A 131 12.32 -5.51 4.48
N ARG A 132 13.50 -5.05 4.05
CA ARG A 132 14.38 -4.21 4.87
C ARG A 132 14.27 -2.78 4.39
N LEU A 133 13.88 -1.88 5.29
CA LEU A 133 13.82 -0.45 5.06
C LEU A 133 15.24 0.14 4.99
N PRO A 134 15.43 1.31 4.36
CA PRO A 134 16.73 1.98 4.33
C PRO A 134 17.34 2.27 5.70
N SER A 135 16.51 2.40 6.74
CA SER A 135 16.94 2.54 8.14
C SER A 135 17.60 1.28 8.71
N GLY A 136 17.41 0.13 8.06
CA GLY A 136 17.89 -1.17 8.49
C GLY A 136 16.88 -2.01 9.26
N LYS A 137 15.71 -1.44 9.61
CA LYS A 137 14.55 -2.17 10.12
C LYS A 137 14.06 -3.17 9.06
#